data_AF-M4XHT8-F1
#
_entry.id   AF-M4XHT8-F1
#
_cell.length_a   1.000
_cell.length_b   1.000
_cell.length_c   1.000
_cell.angle_alpha   90.00
_cell.angle_beta   90.00
_cell.angle_gamma   90.00
#
_symmetry.space_group_name_H-M   'P 1'
#
loop_
_entity.id
_entity.type
_entity.pdbx_description
1 polymer ?
#
loop_
_entity_poly.entity_id
_entity_poly.type
_entity_poly.pdbx_seq_one_letter_code
_entity_poly.pdbx_strand_id
1 'polypeptide(L)'
;MEEMKVSRWKIHWLEAEGPLEDIKGDVTAAVGIAQEVLGRHAGHQPLDILVQQRAGEVIPEIGVLGVAQRKSLFSLSVDTLNPNFASSLVDGTLSRHVAHEAHHCYRMAGPGYGRTLGEALVSEGLAGQFVSRTFASAPELWECAISLTELLRYLPRPEELHSTNYDHASWFFGTSPQRPRWLGYSLGYQIVAHWIEKVCPSEPHRWIQVSANEVLESGLAALYQMDLQGV
;
A
#
# COMPACT_ATOMS: atom_id res chain seq x y z
N MET A 1 -27.93 2.59 -25.41
CA MET A 1 -27.10 2.55 -24.19
C MET A 1 -25.69 2.31 -24.65
N GLU A 2 -24.85 3.33 -24.56
CA GLU A 2 -23.44 3.22 -24.87
C GLU A 2 -22.78 2.44 -23.73
N GLU A 3 -22.27 1.25 -24.03
CA GLU A 3 -21.38 0.53 -23.11
C GLU A 3 -20.25 1.50 -22.75
N MET A 4 -20.23 1.98 -21.51
CA MET A 4 -19.07 2.72 -21.01
C MET A 4 -17.87 1.79 -21.17
N LYS A 5 -17.01 2.08 -22.15
CA LYS A 5 -15.74 1.36 -22.31
C LYS A 5 -14.97 1.47 -21.00
N VAL A 6 -14.97 0.39 -20.23
CA VAL A 6 -14.10 0.25 -19.06
C VAL A 6 -12.67 0.42 -19.58
N SER A 7 -11.99 1.51 -19.19
CA SER A 7 -10.61 1.74 -19.58
C SER A 7 -9.73 0.67 -18.91
N ARG A 8 -9.29 -0.31 -19.69
CA ARG A 8 -8.39 -1.37 -19.20
C ARG A 8 -7.04 -0.76 -18.81
N TRP A 9 -6.47 -1.18 -17.68
CA TRP A 9 -5.10 -0.82 -17.34
C TRP A 9 -4.14 -1.40 -18.38
N LYS A 10 -3.08 -0.66 -18.69
CA LYS A 10 -2.11 -1.03 -19.72
C LYS A 10 -0.84 -1.57 -19.08
N ILE A 11 -0.51 -2.82 -19.40
CA ILE A 11 0.71 -3.47 -18.92
C ILE A 11 1.81 -3.31 -19.97
N HIS A 12 2.99 -2.88 -19.53
CA HIS A 12 4.19 -2.77 -20.36
C HIS A 12 5.26 -3.71 -19.80
N TRP A 13 5.76 -4.60 -20.64
CA TRP A 13 6.76 -5.60 -20.25
C TRP A 13 8.17 -5.07 -20.54
N LEU A 14 9.00 -4.97 -19.52
CA LEU A 14 10.39 -4.54 -19.60
C LEU A 14 11.31 -5.75 -19.42
N GLU A 15 11.71 -6.37 -20.54
CA GLU A 15 12.38 -7.69 -20.56
C GLU A 15 13.90 -7.60 -20.80
N ALA A 16 14.49 -6.40 -20.76
CA ALA A 16 15.93 -6.21 -21.00
C ALA A 16 16.83 -6.88 -19.93
N GLU A 17 16.30 -7.07 -18.72
CA GLU A 17 17.02 -7.68 -17.59
C GLU A 17 16.56 -9.13 -17.28
N GLY A 18 15.74 -9.72 -18.16
CA GLY A 18 15.32 -11.11 -18.06
C GLY A 18 13.96 -11.37 -18.69
N PRO A 19 13.68 -12.63 -19.08
CA PRO A 19 12.41 -13.01 -19.70
C PRO A 19 11.26 -12.94 -18.69
N LEU A 20 10.09 -12.50 -19.16
CA LEU A 20 8.85 -12.49 -18.37
C LEU A 20 7.72 -13.32 -19.02
N GLU A 21 7.97 -13.93 -20.19
CA GLU A 21 6.97 -14.62 -21.00
C GLU A 21 6.13 -15.61 -20.19
N ASP A 22 6.79 -16.45 -19.37
CA ASP A 22 6.14 -17.52 -18.61
C ASP A 22 5.15 -17.01 -17.56
N ILE A 23 5.28 -15.75 -17.13
CA ILE A 23 4.45 -15.16 -16.07
C ILE A 23 3.44 -14.14 -16.60
N LYS A 24 3.44 -13.85 -17.91
CA LYS A 24 2.58 -12.81 -18.50
C LYS A 24 1.10 -13.09 -18.24
N GLY A 25 0.70 -14.36 -18.31
CA GLY A 25 -0.66 -14.82 -18.05
C GLY A 25 -1.10 -14.52 -16.62
N ASP A 26 -0.32 -14.98 -15.64
CA ASP A 26 -0.65 -14.85 -14.21
C ASP A 26 -0.65 -13.40 -13.75
N VAL A 27 0.35 -12.61 -14.17
CA VAL A 27 0.41 -11.17 -13.87
C VAL A 27 -0.77 -10.43 -14.52
N THR A 28 -1.14 -10.75 -15.76
CA THR A 28 -2.30 -10.14 -16.42
C THR A 28 -3.60 -10.48 -15.68
N ALA A 29 -3.75 -11.71 -15.20
CA ALA A 29 -4.89 -12.13 -14.41
C ALA A 29 -4.96 -11.38 -13.07
N ALA A 30 -3.83 -11.29 -12.35
CA ALA A 30 -3.75 -10.57 -11.08
C ALA A 30 -4.07 -9.07 -11.23
N VAL A 31 -3.54 -8.43 -12.29
CA VAL A 31 -3.87 -7.05 -12.65
C VAL A 31 -5.36 -6.89 -12.95
N GLY A 32 -5.96 -7.85 -13.65
CA GLY A 32 -7.41 -7.85 -13.94
C GLY A 32 -8.25 -7.91 -12.67
N ILE A 33 -7.90 -8.77 -11.71
CA ILE A 33 -8.58 -8.90 -10.42
C ILE A 33 -8.50 -7.57 -9.65
N ALA A 34 -7.30 -6.99 -9.53
CA ALA A 34 -7.11 -5.72 -8.85
C ALA A 34 -7.88 -4.58 -9.52
N GLN A 35 -7.87 -4.51 -10.85
CA GLN A 35 -8.63 -3.53 -11.61
C GLN A 35 -10.13 -3.64 -11.33
N GLU A 36 -10.68 -4.85 -11.30
CA GLU A 36 -12.10 -5.06 -11.02
C GLU A 36 -12.48 -4.61 -9.61
N VAL A 37 -11.66 -4.96 -8.61
CA VAL A 37 -11.88 -4.55 -7.21
C VAL A 37 -11.84 -3.02 -7.08
N LEU A 38 -10.81 -2.36 -7.60
CA LEU A 38 -10.75 -0.89 -7.56
C LEU A 38 -11.88 -0.26 -8.36
N GLY A 39 -12.24 -0.83 -9.52
CA GLY A 39 -13.35 -0.37 -10.35
C GLY A 39 -14.68 -0.36 -9.60
N ARG A 40 -14.96 -1.40 -8.80
CA ARG A 40 -16.17 -1.51 -7.98
C ARG A 40 -16.25 -0.48 -6.84
N HIS A 41 -15.11 -0.08 -6.28
CA HIS A 41 -15.07 0.70 -5.05
C HIS A 41 -14.67 2.18 -5.24
N ALA A 42 -13.96 2.49 -6.32
CA ALA A 42 -13.37 3.81 -6.58
C ALA A 42 -13.58 4.31 -8.01
N GLY A 43 -14.22 3.51 -8.86
CA GLY A 43 -14.34 3.78 -10.29
C GLY A 43 -13.08 3.44 -11.08
N HIS A 44 -13.23 3.40 -12.40
CA HIS A 44 -12.13 3.07 -13.30
C HIS A 44 -11.33 4.33 -13.63
N GLN A 45 -10.02 4.30 -13.35
CA GLN A 45 -9.07 5.29 -13.82
C GLN A 45 -8.03 4.61 -14.72
N PRO A 46 -7.51 5.30 -15.74
CA PRO A 46 -6.45 4.78 -16.58
C PRO A 46 -5.15 4.66 -15.78
N LEU A 47 -4.51 3.49 -15.86
CA LEU A 47 -3.19 3.22 -15.28
C LEU A 47 -2.31 2.51 -16.29
N ASP A 48 -1.05 2.95 -16.35
CA ASP A 48 0.04 2.23 -16.96
C ASP A 48 0.82 1.47 -15.86
N ILE A 49 1.22 0.24 -16.15
CA ILE A 49 1.95 -0.65 -15.24
C ILE A 49 3.22 -1.10 -15.94
N LEU A 50 4.39 -0.78 -15.38
CA LEU A 50 5.67 -1.26 -15.90
C LEU A 50 6.06 -2.54 -15.17
N VAL A 51 6.00 -3.69 -15.83
CA VAL A 51 6.41 -4.98 -15.24
C VAL A 51 7.84 -5.30 -15.67
N GLN A 52 8.71 -5.54 -14.71
CA GLN A 52 10.15 -5.69 -14.94
C GLN A 52 10.76 -6.80 -14.09
N GLN A 53 11.67 -7.59 -14.67
CA GLN A 53 12.49 -8.54 -13.92
C GLN A 53 13.57 -7.76 -13.15
N ARG A 54 13.62 -7.89 -11.82
CA ARG A 54 14.61 -7.25 -10.95
C ARG A 54 15.05 -8.21 -9.84
N ALA A 55 16.03 -9.06 -10.16
CA ALA A 55 16.52 -10.06 -9.23
C ALA A 55 17.12 -9.41 -7.96
N GLY A 56 16.66 -9.84 -6.78
CA GLY A 56 17.13 -9.33 -5.48
C GLY A 56 16.66 -7.91 -5.11
N GLU A 57 15.92 -7.22 -5.97
CA GLU A 57 15.39 -5.87 -5.70
C GLU A 57 13.86 -5.89 -5.52
N VAL A 58 13.42 -6.85 -4.71
CA VAL A 58 12.00 -7.08 -4.38
C VAL A 58 11.83 -7.29 -2.88
N ILE A 59 10.59 -7.35 -2.39
CA ILE A 59 10.31 -7.81 -1.02
C ILE A 59 10.62 -9.31 -0.97
N PRO A 60 11.64 -9.77 -0.20
CA PRO A 60 12.10 -11.16 -0.24
C PRO A 60 11.00 -12.18 0.09
N GLU A 61 10.07 -11.79 0.95
CA GLU A 61 8.98 -12.63 1.44
C GLU A 61 7.92 -12.95 0.38
N ILE A 62 7.82 -12.14 -0.69
CA ILE A 62 6.81 -12.33 -1.76
C ILE A 62 7.39 -12.30 -3.18
N GLY A 63 8.66 -11.93 -3.37
CA GLY A 63 9.29 -11.86 -4.69
C GLY A 63 8.78 -10.71 -5.59
N VAL A 64 8.09 -9.72 -5.02
CA VAL A 64 7.47 -8.60 -5.73
C VAL A 64 7.81 -7.29 -5.02
N LEU A 65 7.94 -6.21 -5.77
CA LEU A 65 7.95 -4.85 -5.25
C LEU A 65 7.21 -3.91 -6.19
N GLY A 66 6.28 -3.16 -5.63
CA GLY A 66 5.56 -2.11 -6.32
C GLY A 66 6.11 -0.73 -5.95
N VAL A 67 6.06 0.21 -6.90
CA VAL A 67 6.36 1.61 -6.64
C VAL A 67 5.41 2.49 -7.46
N ALA A 68 4.44 3.10 -6.80
CA ALA A 68 3.63 4.17 -7.37
C ALA A 68 4.49 5.41 -7.66
N GLN A 69 4.56 5.80 -8.94
CA GLN A 69 5.42 6.90 -9.39
C GLN A 69 4.64 8.21 -9.54
N ARG A 70 3.37 8.10 -9.95
CA ARG A 70 2.44 9.22 -10.14
C ARG A 70 1.02 8.69 -10.31
N LYS A 71 0.06 9.60 -10.39
CA LYS A 71 -1.38 9.29 -10.47
C LYS A 71 -1.83 8.27 -11.52
N SER A 72 -1.02 8.02 -12.55
CA SER A 72 -1.35 7.16 -13.67
C SER A 72 -0.27 6.11 -14.00
N LEU A 73 0.73 5.92 -13.12
CA LEU A 73 1.85 5.00 -13.38
C LEU A 73 2.42 4.44 -12.08
N PHE A 74 2.57 3.11 -12.04
CA PHE A 74 3.45 2.44 -11.10
C PHE A 74 4.32 1.41 -11.80
N SER A 75 5.45 1.07 -11.19
CA SER A 75 6.29 -0.07 -11.60
C SER A 75 6.05 -1.25 -10.68
N LEU A 76 6.07 -2.45 -11.26
CA LEU A 76 5.95 -3.74 -10.62
C LEU A 76 7.21 -4.55 -10.94
N SER A 77 8.16 -4.52 -10.02
CA SER A 77 9.35 -5.35 -10.06
C SER A 77 9.01 -6.75 -9.58
N VAL A 78 9.44 -7.76 -10.34
CA VAL A 78 9.30 -9.18 -9.98
C VAL A 78 10.66 -9.84 -9.99
N ASP A 79 10.85 -10.82 -9.12
CA ASP A 79 12.02 -11.69 -9.13
C ASP A 79 11.58 -13.13 -9.38
N THR A 80 11.63 -13.54 -10.65
CA THR A 80 11.28 -14.91 -11.05
C THR A 80 12.18 -16.00 -10.45
N LEU A 81 13.34 -15.63 -9.88
CA LEU A 81 14.25 -16.55 -9.19
C LEU A 81 14.00 -16.60 -7.67
N ASN A 82 13.17 -15.70 -7.13
CA ASN A 82 12.83 -15.71 -5.72
C ASN A 82 11.93 -16.93 -5.42
N PRO A 83 12.27 -17.78 -4.42
CA PRO A 83 11.54 -19.01 -4.12
C PRO A 83 10.08 -18.77 -3.69
N ASN A 84 9.74 -17.58 -3.20
CA ASN A 84 8.39 -17.21 -2.78
C ASN A 84 7.53 -16.64 -3.92
N PHE A 85 8.13 -16.25 -5.04
CA PHE A 85 7.40 -15.58 -6.13
C PHE A 85 6.31 -16.46 -6.74
N ALA A 86 6.59 -17.75 -6.93
CA ALA A 86 5.60 -18.69 -7.48
C ALA A 86 4.33 -18.78 -6.62
N SER A 87 4.47 -18.71 -5.29
CA SER A 87 3.32 -18.68 -4.37
C SER A 87 2.50 -17.40 -4.54
N SER A 88 3.17 -16.25 -4.69
CA SER A 88 2.52 -14.96 -4.87
C SER A 88 1.65 -14.85 -6.12
N LEU A 89 1.95 -15.66 -7.16
CA LEU A 89 1.14 -15.73 -8.38
C LEU A 89 -0.20 -16.42 -8.16
N VAL A 90 -0.29 -17.35 -7.21
CA VAL A 90 -1.45 -18.25 -7.05
C VAL A 90 -2.31 -17.95 -5.83
N ASP A 91 -1.76 -17.40 -4.76
CA ASP A 91 -2.46 -17.14 -3.48
C ASP A 91 -3.15 -15.76 -3.40
N GLY A 92 -3.14 -15.03 -4.53
CA GLY A 92 -3.72 -13.70 -4.65
C GLY A 92 -2.83 -12.56 -4.13
N THR A 93 -1.65 -12.85 -3.57
CA THR A 93 -0.71 -11.83 -3.07
C THR A 93 -0.36 -10.82 -4.16
N LEU A 94 -0.11 -11.27 -5.38
CA LEU A 94 0.16 -10.34 -6.48
C LEU A 94 -1.02 -9.40 -6.77
N SER A 95 -2.26 -9.90 -6.70
CA SER A 95 -3.46 -9.07 -6.94
C SER A 95 -3.62 -8.01 -5.85
N ARG A 96 -3.39 -8.40 -4.59
CA ARG A 96 -3.44 -7.49 -3.43
C ARG A 96 -2.33 -6.44 -3.50
N HIS A 97 -1.11 -6.84 -3.88
CA HIS A 97 0.02 -5.91 -4.08
C HIS A 97 -0.26 -4.91 -5.21
N VAL A 98 -0.80 -5.37 -6.34
CA VAL A 98 -1.20 -4.48 -7.44
C VAL A 98 -2.29 -3.50 -7.01
N ALA A 99 -3.28 -3.96 -6.24
CA ALA A 99 -4.33 -3.10 -5.71
C ALA A 99 -3.79 -2.02 -4.76
N HIS A 100 -2.78 -2.35 -3.94
CA HIS A 100 -2.08 -1.39 -3.07
C HIS A 100 -1.43 -0.26 -3.86
N GLU A 101 -0.65 -0.59 -4.89
CA GLU A 101 0.01 0.42 -5.74
C GLU A 101 -0.98 1.25 -6.56
N ALA A 102 -2.03 0.62 -7.07
CA ALA A 102 -3.09 1.31 -7.78
C ALA A 102 -3.84 2.27 -6.85
N HIS A 103 -4.07 1.88 -5.59
CA HIS A 103 -4.64 2.76 -4.57
C HIS A 103 -3.77 4.00 -4.34
N HIS A 104 -2.44 3.84 -4.24
CA HIS A 104 -1.53 4.99 -4.19
C HIS A 104 -1.64 5.89 -5.42
N CYS A 105 -1.71 5.33 -6.63
CA CYS A 105 -1.89 6.12 -7.85
C CYS A 105 -3.20 6.92 -7.80
N TYR A 106 -4.32 6.29 -7.41
CA TYR A 106 -5.61 6.98 -7.33
C TYR A 106 -5.57 8.10 -6.29
N ARG A 107 -4.90 7.87 -5.15
CA ARG A 107 -4.72 8.88 -4.12
C ARG A 107 -3.82 10.03 -4.59
N MET A 108 -2.79 9.75 -5.38
CA MET A 108 -1.96 10.78 -6.03
C MET A 108 -2.73 11.64 -7.04
N ALA A 109 -3.89 11.19 -7.52
CA ALA A 109 -4.81 12.01 -8.32
C ALA A 109 -5.62 13.01 -7.47
N GLY A 110 -5.72 12.79 -6.16
CA GLY A 110 -6.47 13.59 -5.20
C GLY A 110 -5.55 14.17 -4.11
N PRO A 111 -5.68 13.76 -2.83
CA PRO A 111 -4.92 14.34 -1.71
C PRO A 111 -3.39 14.21 -1.80
N GLY A 112 -2.89 13.28 -2.61
CA GLY A 112 -1.46 12.97 -2.70
C GLY A 112 -1.05 11.83 -1.76
N TYR A 113 0.09 11.20 -2.10
CA TYR A 113 0.75 10.24 -1.21
C TYR A 113 1.28 10.91 0.07
N GLY A 114 1.74 12.15 -0.03
CA GLY A 114 2.28 12.91 1.09
C GLY A 114 3.70 13.40 0.85
N ARG A 115 4.08 14.43 1.61
CA ARG A 115 5.44 14.96 1.70
C ARG A 115 6.00 14.88 3.11
N THR A 116 5.13 14.63 4.09
CA THR A 116 5.47 14.51 5.51
C THR A 116 5.38 13.07 6.00
N LEU A 117 6.00 12.78 7.15
CA LEU A 117 5.88 11.46 7.78
C LEU A 117 4.41 11.07 8.02
N GLY A 118 3.63 11.98 8.59
CA GLY A 118 2.22 11.72 8.91
C GLY A 118 1.40 11.37 7.67
N GLU A 119 1.62 12.08 6.56
CA GLU A 119 0.93 11.77 5.31
C GLU A 119 1.36 10.41 4.73
N ALA A 120 2.64 10.05 4.82
CA ALA A 120 3.11 8.74 4.36
C ALA A 120 2.53 7.60 5.20
N LEU A 121 2.54 7.72 6.54
CA LEU A 121 1.90 6.75 7.44
C LEU A 121 0.43 6.53 7.08
N VAL A 122 -0.31 7.62 6.85
CA VAL A 122 -1.72 7.54 6.46
C VAL A 122 -1.88 6.92 5.08
N SER A 123 -1.07 7.29 4.10
CA SER A 123 -1.20 6.76 2.74
C SER A 123 -0.90 5.26 2.65
N GLU A 124 0.10 4.77 3.36
CA GLU A 124 0.37 3.33 3.48
C GLU A 124 -0.75 2.61 4.24
N GLY A 125 -1.19 3.16 5.37
CA GLY A 125 -2.27 2.59 6.16
C GLY A 125 -3.60 2.50 5.40
N LEU A 126 -3.93 3.52 4.60
CA LEU A 126 -5.15 3.55 3.80
C LEU A 126 -5.10 2.51 2.69
N ALA A 127 -3.97 2.37 2.01
CA ALA A 127 -3.79 1.35 0.98
C ALA A 127 -3.94 -0.07 1.57
N GLY A 128 -3.30 -0.33 2.71
CA GLY A 128 -3.41 -1.64 3.37
C GLY A 128 -4.81 -1.97 3.91
N GLN A 129 -5.46 -1.01 4.57
CA GLN A 129 -6.84 -1.17 5.05
C GLN A 129 -7.83 -1.31 3.89
N PHE A 130 -7.61 -0.59 2.79
CA PHE A 130 -8.39 -0.75 1.57
C PHE A 130 -8.29 -2.18 1.05
N VAL A 131 -7.07 -2.65 0.79
CA VAL A 131 -6.81 -4.01 0.28
C VAL A 131 -7.41 -5.07 1.19
N SER A 132 -7.07 -5.06 2.49
CA SER A 132 -7.57 -6.03 3.47
C SER A 132 -9.10 -6.15 3.43
N ARG A 133 -9.81 -5.03 3.37
CA ARG A 133 -11.29 -5.02 3.44
C ARG A 133 -11.94 -5.34 2.10
N THR A 134 -11.39 -4.87 0.98
CA THR A 134 -11.98 -5.13 -0.35
C THR A 134 -11.70 -6.54 -0.86
N PHE A 135 -10.57 -7.14 -0.44
CA PHE A 135 -10.24 -8.53 -0.74
C PHE A 135 -10.69 -9.50 0.35
N ALA A 136 -11.22 -9.01 1.48
CA ALA A 136 -11.53 -9.80 2.67
C ALA A 136 -10.35 -10.69 3.10
N SER A 137 -9.14 -10.14 3.04
CA SER A 137 -7.91 -10.82 3.41
C SER A 137 -7.46 -10.44 4.82
N ALA A 138 -6.59 -11.27 5.38
CA ALA A 138 -5.76 -10.84 6.51
C ALA A 138 -4.85 -9.66 6.08
N PRO A 139 -4.34 -8.87 7.05
CA PRO A 139 -3.31 -7.87 6.77
C PRO A 139 -2.07 -8.53 6.15
N GLU A 140 -1.38 -7.79 5.29
CA GLU A 140 -0.09 -8.23 4.75
C GLU A 140 0.98 -8.24 5.85
N LEU A 141 2.07 -8.99 5.63
CA LEU A 141 3.11 -9.21 6.63
C LEU A 141 3.66 -7.90 7.22
N TRP A 142 3.87 -6.86 6.40
CA TRP A 142 4.37 -5.55 6.83
C TRP A 142 3.34 -4.71 7.59
N GLU A 143 2.05 -5.02 7.46
CA GLU A 143 0.94 -4.31 8.11
C GLU A 143 0.72 -4.79 9.55
N CYS A 144 1.17 -6.01 9.86
CA CYS A 144 1.02 -6.64 11.18
C CYS A 144 2.34 -7.14 11.77
N ALA A 145 3.49 -6.74 11.21
CA ALA A 145 4.81 -7.17 11.64
C ALA A 145 5.15 -6.83 13.10
N ILE A 146 4.60 -5.72 13.59
CA ILE A 146 4.87 -5.22 14.94
C ILE A 146 3.54 -5.15 15.70
N SER A 147 3.53 -5.72 16.90
CA SER A 147 2.35 -5.73 17.76
C SER A 147 1.93 -4.32 18.16
N LEU A 148 0.64 -4.10 18.41
CA LEU A 148 0.13 -2.79 18.83
C LEU A 148 0.88 -2.25 20.06
N THR A 149 1.06 -3.08 21.11
CA THR A 149 1.79 -2.71 22.32
C THR A 149 3.23 -2.28 22.05
N GLU A 150 3.89 -2.88 21.06
CA GLU A 150 5.23 -2.46 20.67
C GLU A 150 5.21 -1.18 19.82
N LEU A 151 4.24 -1.01 18.92
CA LEU A 151 4.06 0.19 18.12
C LEU A 151 3.88 1.46 18.98
N LEU A 152 3.19 1.35 20.13
CA LEU A 152 2.99 2.49 21.04
C LEU A 152 4.33 3.10 21.53
N ARG A 153 5.41 2.31 21.59
CA ARG A 153 6.75 2.79 21.98
C ARG A 153 7.43 3.65 20.91
N TYR A 154 6.89 3.65 19.69
CA TYR A 154 7.45 4.31 18.53
C TYR A 154 6.53 5.40 17.97
N LEU A 155 5.53 5.85 18.73
CA LEU A 155 4.65 6.92 18.26
C LEU A 155 5.49 8.17 17.92
N PRO A 156 5.35 8.71 16.70
CA PRO A 156 6.10 9.89 16.30
C PRO A 156 5.72 11.07 17.18
N ARG A 157 6.62 12.04 17.32
CA ARG A 157 6.26 13.30 17.98
C ARG A 157 5.50 14.21 17.01
N PRO A 158 4.68 15.16 17.48
CA PRO A 158 3.94 16.08 16.61
C PRO A 158 4.83 16.81 15.59
N GLU A 159 6.03 17.24 15.99
CA GLU A 159 6.98 17.89 15.08
C GLU A 159 7.51 16.94 13.99
N GLU A 160 7.63 15.65 14.29
CA GLU A 160 8.13 14.65 13.35
C GLU A 160 7.07 14.31 12.30
N LEU A 161 5.79 14.24 12.70
CA LEU A 161 4.66 14.02 11.80
C LEU A 161 4.61 15.02 10.66
N HIS A 162 4.94 16.28 10.93
CA HIS A 162 4.91 17.37 9.95
C HIS A 162 6.24 17.59 9.22
N SER A 163 7.28 16.80 9.54
CA SER A 163 8.59 16.94 8.89
C SER A 163 8.53 16.45 7.46
N THR A 164 8.96 17.28 6.51
CA THR A 164 9.19 16.90 5.11
C THR A 164 10.58 16.30 4.86
N ASN A 165 11.43 16.26 5.88
CA ASN A 165 12.80 15.74 5.81
C ASN A 165 12.98 14.57 6.80
N TYR A 166 11.95 13.76 6.94
CA TYR A 166 12.01 12.55 7.76
C TYR A 166 12.78 11.44 7.03
N ASP A 167 13.41 10.56 7.80
CA ASP A 167 14.12 9.41 7.23
C ASP A 167 13.11 8.31 6.85
N HIS A 168 12.63 8.36 5.61
CA HIS A 168 11.67 7.39 5.08
C HIS A 168 12.24 5.96 5.14
N ALA A 169 13.52 5.79 4.85
CA ALA A 169 14.13 4.47 4.83
C ALA A 169 14.19 3.84 6.23
N SER A 170 14.51 4.65 7.24
CA SER A 170 14.49 4.20 8.64
C SER A 170 13.06 3.84 9.09
N TRP A 171 12.06 4.65 8.75
CA TRP A 171 10.67 4.40 9.15
C TRP A 171 10.05 3.16 8.49
N PHE A 172 10.25 2.98 7.18
CA PHE A 172 9.50 1.98 6.41
C PHE A 172 10.32 0.71 6.15
N PHE A 173 11.65 0.81 6.02
CA PHE A 173 12.52 -0.32 5.67
C PHE A 173 13.47 -0.76 6.80
N GLY A 174 13.51 -0.04 7.93
CA GLY A 174 14.32 -0.41 9.10
C GLY A 174 15.83 -0.26 8.88
N THR A 175 16.25 0.74 8.09
CA THR A 175 17.68 0.98 7.79
C THR A 175 18.49 1.58 8.95
N SER A 176 17.85 1.89 10.08
CA SER A 176 18.52 2.35 11.29
C SER A 176 18.17 1.43 12.48
N PRO A 177 19.12 1.20 13.41
CA PRO A 177 18.90 0.30 14.53
C PRO A 177 17.87 0.83 15.56
N GLN A 178 17.42 2.08 15.43
CA GLN A 178 16.41 2.67 16.30
C GLN A 178 14.98 2.32 15.89
N ARG A 179 14.75 1.83 14.65
CA ARG A 179 13.41 1.52 14.14
C ARG A 179 13.38 0.12 13.55
N PRO A 180 12.46 -0.75 14.00
CA PRO A 180 12.29 -2.06 13.38
C PRO A 180 11.84 -1.92 11.93
N ARG A 181 12.19 -2.92 11.11
CA ARG A 181 11.70 -3.04 9.73
C ARG A 181 10.16 -3.06 9.75
N TRP A 182 9.56 -2.35 8.81
CA TRP A 182 8.11 -2.19 8.64
C TRP A 182 7.37 -1.37 9.71
N LEU A 183 8.09 -0.63 10.56
CA LEU A 183 7.47 0.25 11.57
C LEU A 183 6.40 1.17 10.98
N GLY A 184 6.73 1.91 9.92
CA GLY A 184 5.80 2.85 9.29
C GLY A 184 4.56 2.17 8.69
N TYR A 185 4.72 1.00 8.09
CA TYR A 185 3.60 0.24 7.52
C TYR A 185 2.66 -0.28 8.60
N SER A 186 3.20 -0.94 9.64
CA SER A 186 2.40 -1.48 10.76
C SER A 186 1.71 -0.36 11.55
N LEU A 187 2.43 0.74 11.82
CA LEU A 187 1.86 1.90 12.51
C LEU A 187 0.77 2.58 11.67
N GLY A 188 1.02 2.82 10.39
CA GLY A 188 0.05 3.39 9.47
C GLY A 188 -1.24 2.56 9.41
N TYR A 189 -1.10 1.24 9.31
CA TYR A 189 -2.23 0.31 9.31
C TYR A 189 -3.11 0.46 10.56
N GLN A 190 -2.50 0.56 11.74
CA GLN A 190 -3.21 0.77 13.01
C GLN A 190 -3.85 2.15 13.12
N ILE A 191 -3.15 3.22 12.72
CA ILE A 191 -3.71 4.59 12.69
C ILE A 191 -5.00 4.61 11.88
N VAL A 192 -4.98 4.03 10.68
CA VAL A 192 -6.14 4.01 9.80
C VAL A 192 -7.24 3.07 10.32
N ALA A 193 -6.89 1.92 10.91
CA ALA A 193 -7.86 1.03 11.55
C ALA A 193 -8.74 1.79 12.56
N HIS A 194 -8.09 2.53 13.47
CA HIS A 194 -8.78 3.29 14.52
C HIS A 194 -9.58 4.47 13.96
N TRP A 195 -9.11 5.11 12.88
CA TRP A 195 -9.91 6.12 12.18
C TRP A 195 -11.18 5.50 11.56
N ILE A 196 -11.08 4.35 10.89
CA ILE A 196 -12.24 3.66 10.30
C ILE A 196 -13.25 3.26 11.39
N GLU A 197 -12.80 2.72 12.51
CA GLU A 197 -13.67 2.33 13.62
C GLU A 197 -14.43 3.52 14.22
N LYS A 198 -13.74 4.66 14.36
CA LYS A 198 -14.31 5.87 14.97
C LYS A 198 -15.24 6.63 14.03
N VAL A 199 -14.88 6.74 12.76
CA VAL A 199 -15.62 7.54 11.76
C VAL A 199 -16.67 6.70 11.02
N CYS A 200 -16.49 5.37 10.99
CA CYS A 200 -17.32 4.41 10.24
C CYS A 200 -17.67 4.89 8.82
N PRO A 201 -16.67 5.23 7.97
CA PRO A 201 -16.95 5.64 6.61
C PRO A 201 -17.63 4.51 5.84
N SER A 202 -18.91 4.69 5.49
CA SER A 202 -19.72 3.70 4.78
C SER A 202 -19.31 3.49 3.32
N GLU A 203 -18.48 4.39 2.77
CA GLU A 203 -18.12 4.39 1.36
C GLU A 203 -16.61 4.29 1.14
N PRO A 204 -16.11 3.22 0.46
CA PRO A 204 -14.70 3.00 0.18
C PRO A 204 -14.00 4.13 -0.59
N HIS A 205 -14.75 4.91 -1.39
CA HIS A 205 -14.18 6.06 -2.11
C HIS A 205 -13.60 7.12 -1.16
N ARG A 206 -14.12 7.24 0.08
CA ARG A 206 -13.55 8.16 1.08
C ARG A 206 -12.12 7.75 1.45
N TRP A 207 -11.75 6.47 1.38
CA TRP A 207 -10.43 6.02 1.80
C TRP A 207 -9.34 6.46 0.83
N ILE A 208 -9.71 6.80 -0.40
CA ILE A 208 -8.79 7.40 -1.39
C ILE A 208 -8.72 8.91 -1.22
N GLN A 209 -9.84 9.57 -0.93
CA GLN A 209 -9.96 11.04 -0.97
C GLN A 209 -9.79 11.74 0.38
N VAL A 210 -9.78 11.02 1.50
CA VAL A 210 -9.61 11.60 2.83
C VAL A 210 -8.25 12.27 3.00
N SER A 211 -8.21 13.44 3.64
CA SER A 211 -6.95 14.11 3.96
C SER A 211 -6.18 13.36 5.05
N ALA A 212 -4.85 13.44 5.04
CA ALA A 212 -4.05 12.82 6.11
C ALA A 212 -4.38 13.41 7.49
N ASN A 213 -4.64 14.72 7.57
CA ASN A 213 -4.98 15.40 8.82
C ASN A 213 -6.25 14.83 9.46
N GLU A 214 -7.31 14.59 8.68
CA GLU A 214 -8.56 13.99 9.21
C GLU A 214 -8.30 12.60 9.81
N VAL A 215 -7.47 11.79 9.13
CA VAL A 215 -7.12 10.45 9.63
C VAL A 215 -6.30 10.54 10.91
N LEU A 216 -5.29 11.41 10.97
CA LEU A 216 -4.41 11.59 12.12
C LEU A 216 -5.18 12.14 13.35
N GLU A 217 -6.07 13.11 13.16
CA GLU A 217 -6.86 13.75 14.23
C GLU A 217 -7.70 12.76 15.04
N SER A 218 -8.11 11.65 14.42
CA SER A 218 -8.93 10.65 15.09
C SER A 218 -8.18 9.34 15.36
N GLY A 219 -7.43 8.84 14.37
CA GLY A 219 -6.79 7.54 14.42
C GLY A 219 -5.52 7.55 15.26
N LEU A 220 -4.61 8.48 14.99
CA LEU A 220 -3.39 8.61 15.78
C LEU A 220 -3.69 9.16 17.19
N ALA A 221 -4.68 10.06 17.32
CA ALA A 221 -5.14 10.51 18.63
C ALA A 221 -5.64 9.36 19.52
N ALA A 222 -6.28 8.33 18.96
CA ALA A 222 -6.67 7.14 19.71
C ALA A 222 -5.46 6.35 20.22
N LEU A 223 -4.41 6.21 19.41
CA LEU A 223 -3.18 5.52 19.83
C LEU A 223 -2.45 6.27 20.96
N TYR A 224 -2.36 7.60 20.90
CA TYR A 224 -1.82 8.38 22.02
C TYR A 224 -2.64 8.20 23.30
N GLN A 225 -3.96 8.07 23.20
CA GLN A 225 -4.81 7.80 24.37
C GLN A 225 -4.55 6.42 24.96
N MET A 226 -4.31 5.40 24.13
CA MET A 226 -3.95 4.05 24.58
C MET A 226 -2.61 4.03 25.30
N ASP A 227 -1.60 4.71 24.75
CA ASP A 227 -0.28 4.84 25.37
C ASP A 227 -0.36 5.52 26.76
N LEU A 228 -1.13 6.62 26.86
CA LEU A 228 -1.37 7.29 28.15
C LEU A 228 -2.10 6.41 29.16
N GLN A 229 -2.87 5.42 28.71
CA GLN A 229 -3.59 4.46 29.55
C GLN A 229 -2.76 3.21 29.88
N GLY A 230 -1.58 3.04 29.28
CA GLY A 230 -0.69 1.89 29.49
C GLY A 230 -1.25 0.57 28.94
N VAL A 231 -2.05 0.65 27.87
CA VAL A 231 -2.64 -0.50 27.16
C VAL A 231 -1.61 -1.20 26.27
#